data_AF-A0A1Z4JLC6-F1
#
_entry.id   AF-A0A1Z4JLC6-F1
#
_cell.length_a   1.000
_cell.length_b   1.000
_cell.length_c   1.000
_cell.angle_alpha   90.00
_cell.angle_beta   90.00
_cell.angle_gamma   90.00
#
_symmetry.space_group_name_H-M   'P 1'
#
loop_
_entity.id
_entity.type
_entity.pdbx_description
1 polymer ?
#
loop_
_entity_poly.entity_id
_entity_poly.type
_entity_poly.pdbx_seq_one_letter_code
_entity_poly.pdbx_strand_id
1 'polypeptide(L)'
;MPITSLQDLRENLDGLGYYLGPRGLDGLGNSVNACDRDILGAINCDTTSLRVLSNLDDYTRAAILQYQLDSNMAATGNDGADLRSSIEKTVRILQNNLKIVLKVDIELSGNYRRTTYSAVKTYQRTRKLPVTGIATLTVRRRLNDDAKGVVSPTPTPTSELNELRKLKSDLITLKQSLQARQINDQEFIREVFARLP
;
A
#
# COMPACT_ATOMS: atom_id res chain seq x y z
N MET A 1 8.39 4.84 -18.93
CA MET A 1 9.19 3.61 -19.16
C MET A 1 8.60 2.55 -18.25
N PRO A 2 8.38 1.33 -18.74
CA PRO A 2 7.85 0.24 -17.92
C PRO A 2 8.71 0.04 -16.68
N ILE A 3 8.08 -0.40 -15.59
CA ILE A 3 8.77 -0.83 -14.37
C ILE A 3 9.76 -1.93 -14.76
N THR A 4 11.05 -1.62 -14.78
CA THR A 4 12.09 -2.55 -15.27
C THR A 4 12.70 -3.39 -14.16
N SER A 5 12.74 -2.88 -12.92
CA SER A 5 13.31 -3.62 -11.79
C SER A 5 12.25 -4.24 -10.88
N LEU A 6 12.58 -5.38 -10.27
CA LEU A 6 11.76 -6.00 -9.22
C LEU A 6 11.60 -5.08 -8.00
N GLN A 7 12.61 -4.22 -7.75
CA GLN A 7 12.55 -3.23 -6.69
C GLN A 7 11.46 -2.18 -6.96
N ASP A 8 11.41 -1.62 -8.17
CA ASP A 8 10.39 -0.63 -8.54
C ASP A 8 8.98 -1.23 -8.50
N LEU A 9 8.85 -2.51 -8.90
CA LEU A 9 7.59 -3.25 -8.78
C LEU A 9 7.14 -3.32 -7.31
N ARG A 10 8.04 -3.72 -6.42
CA ARG A 10 7.78 -3.81 -4.98
C ARG A 10 7.47 -2.44 -4.37
N GLU A 11 8.19 -1.40 -4.73
CA GLU A 11 7.92 -0.02 -4.27
C GLU A 11 6.51 0.44 -4.69
N ASN A 12 6.11 0.16 -5.93
CA ASN A 12 4.79 0.51 -6.41
C ASN A 12 3.68 -0.30 -5.73
N LEU A 13 3.84 -1.61 -5.60
CA LEU A 13 2.88 -2.46 -4.88
C LEU A 13 2.71 -1.98 -3.42
N ASP A 14 3.82 -1.70 -2.74
CA ASP A 14 3.81 -1.22 -1.36
C ASP A 14 3.05 0.10 -1.23
N GLY A 15 3.37 1.07 -2.09
CA GLY A 15 2.73 2.40 -2.10
C GLY A 15 1.26 2.35 -2.49
N LEU A 16 0.84 1.42 -3.34
CA LEU A 16 -0.56 1.18 -3.70
C LEU A 16 -1.34 0.41 -2.61
N GLY A 17 -0.65 0.02 -1.53
CA GLY A 17 -1.25 -0.63 -0.36
C GLY A 17 -1.23 -2.15 -0.37
N TYR A 18 -0.61 -2.78 -1.37
CA TYR A 18 -0.41 -4.23 -1.38
C TYR A 18 0.68 -4.58 -0.36
N TYR A 19 0.30 -5.39 0.63
CA TYR A 19 1.15 -5.65 1.78
C TYR A 19 2.35 -6.51 1.38
N LEU A 20 3.55 -5.96 1.54
CA LEU A 20 4.80 -6.69 1.29
C LEU A 20 5.51 -7.13 2.57
N GLY A 21 4.82 -7.20 3.70
CA GLY A 21 5.41 -7.42 5.01
C GLY A 21 5.54 -6.13 5.84
N PRO A 22 6.08 -6.22 7.08
CA PRO A 22 6.27 -5.07 7.95
C PRO A 22 7.04 -3.95 7.24
N ARG A 23 6.60 -2.70 7.43
CA ARG A 23 7.26 -1.52 6.85
C ARG A 23 8.26 -0.94 7.84
N GLY A 24 9.38 -0.45 7.32
CA GLY A 24 10.22 0.53 8.01
C GLY A 24 9.44 1.82 8.28
N LEU A 25 9.98 2.70 9.12
CA LEU A 25 9.27 3.87 9.63
C LEU A 25 8.77 4.85 8.57
N ASP A 26 9.40 4.89 7.40
CA ASP A 26 9.02 5.77 6.28
C ASP A 26 8.00 5.16 5.31
N GLY A 27 7.51 3.95 5.58
CA GLY A 27 6.43 3.36 4.78
C GLY A 27 6.79 2.95 3.34
N LEU A 28 8.06 3.10 2.91
CA LEU A 28 8.59 2.63 1.62
C LEU A 28 9.66 1.55 1.86
N GLY A 29 9.25 0.37 2.28
CA GLY A 29 10.13 -0.60 2.95
C GLY A 29 11.04 -1.46 2.06
N ASN A 30 11.28 -1.13 0.79
CA ASN A 30 12.05 -1.98 -0.14
C ASN A 30 13.26 -1.30 -0.80
N SER A 31 13.58 -0.05 -0.43
CA SER A 31 14.80 0.62 -0.85
C SER A 31 15.78 0.74 0.33
N VAL A 32 17.07 0.80 0.02
CA VAL A 32 18.16 1.18 0.95
C VAL A 32 17.94 2.54 1.65
N ASN A 33 16.91 3.29 1.28
CA ASN A 33 16.62 4.63 1.77
C ASN A 33 15.36 4.72 2.67
N ALA A 34 14.81 3.59 3.13
CA ALA A 34 13.60 3.52 3.97
C ALA A 34 13.82 3.85 5.46
N CYS A 35 14.92 4.52 5.75
CA CYS A 35 15.53 4.60 7.06
C CYS A 35 15.49 6.06 7.50
N ASP A 36 14.49 6.41 8.30
CA ASP A 36 14.34 7.76 8.84
C ASP A 36 15.38 8.00 9.93
N ARG A 37 16.43 8.78 9.62
CA ARG A 37 17.48 9.14 10.57
C ARG A 37 16.94 9.97 11.74
N ASP A 38 15.81 10.66 11.54
CA ASP A 38 15.22 11.54 12.56
C ASP A 38 14.49 10.76 13.66
N ILE A 39 14.12 9.50 13.42
CA ILE A 39 13.36 8.66 14.37
C ILE A 39 14.21 7.53 14.98
N LEU A 40 15.18 6.97 14.25
CA LEU A 40 15.93 5.76 14.68
C LEU A 40 17.31 6.01 15.30
N GLY A 41 17.80 7.25 15.31
CA GLY A 41 19.14 7.55 15.81
C GLY A 41 20.23 6.82 15.00
N ALA A 42 21.23 6.26 15.70
CA ALA A 42 22.50 5.78 15.12
C ALA A 42 22.43 4.41 14.37
N ILE A 43 21.36 4.11 13.64
CA ILE A 43 21.31 2.93 12.78
C ILE A 43 21.99 3.24 11.45
N ASN A 44 22.91 2.37 11.02
CA ASN A 44 23.51 2.43 9.69
C ASN A 44 22.56 1.80 8.65
N CYS A 45 21.95 2.66 7.85
CA CYS A 45 20.96 2.30 6.84
C CYS A 45 21.57 1.62 5.60
N ASP A 46 22.89 1.69 5.42
CA ASP A 46 23.61 1.06 4.31
C ASP A 46 23.77 -0.46 4.52
N THR A 47 23.70 -0.92 5.77
CA THR A 47 23.93 -2.33 6.16
C THR A 47 22.72 -3.01 6.79
N THR A 48 21.68 -2.24 7.12
CA THR A 48 20.48 -2.76 7.80
C THR A 48 19.32 -2.87 6.81
N SER A 49 19.19 -4.03 6.16
CA SER A 49 17.94 -4.36 5.46
C SER A 49 16.81 -4.49 6.49
N LEU A 50 15.86 -3.54 6.49
CA LEU A 50 14.69 -3.55 7.39
C LEU A 50 13.72 -4.73 7.15
N ARG A 51 14.03 -5.60 6.18
CA ARG A 51 13.31 -6.85 5.91
C ARG A 51 14.29 -8.00 5.99
N VAL A 52 14.06 -8.90 6.93
CA VAL A 52 14.69 -10.24 6.88
C VAL A 52 14.14 -10.91 5.62
N LEU A 53 15.01 -11.10 4.64
CA LEU A 53 14.73 -11.42 3.24
C LEU A 53 14.08 -12.79 3.00
N SER A 54 13.96 -13.66 4.01
CA SER A 54 13.59 -15.07 3.81
C SER A 54 12.20 -15.26 3.19
N ASN A 55 11.27 -14.33 3.42
CA ASN A 55 9.86 -14.45 2.98
C ASN A 55 9.43 -13.31 2.04
N LEU A 56 10.35 -12.44 1.60
CA LEU A 56 10.01 -11.26 0.79
C LEU A 56 9.42 -11.66 -0.57
N ASP A 57 9.89 -12.77 -1.14
CA ASP A 57 9.38 -13.28 -2.40
C ASP A 57 7.95 -13.81 -2.26
N ASP A 58 7.61 -14.45 -1.14
CA ASP A 58 6.25 -14.89 -0.83
C ASP A 58 5.30 -13.70 -0.65
N TYR A 59 5.73 -12.68 0.07
CA TYR A 59 4.98 -11.43 0.17
C TYR A 59 4.82 -10.74 -1.19
N THR A 60 5.86 -10.75 -2.01
CA THR A 60 5.80 -10.17 -3.37
C THR A 60 4.78 -10.93 -4.22
N ARG A 61 4.81 -12.27 -4.21
CA ARG A 61 3.85 -13.11 -4.90
C ARG A 61 2.42 -12.85 -4.42
N ALA A 62 2.20 -12.76 -3.10
CA ALA A 62 0.89 -12.46 -2.53
C ALA A 62 0.37 -11.07 -2.95
N ALA A 63 1.24 -10.06 -2.93
CA ALA A 63 0.90 -8.70 -3.38
C ALA A 63 0.57 -8.65 -4.88
N ILE A 64 1.34 -9.37 -5.71
CA ILE A 64 1.06 -9.51 -7.13
C ILE A 64 -0.30 -10.17 -7.34
N LEU A 65 -0.56 -11.29 -6.64
CA LEU A 65 -1.82 -12.01 -6.72
C LEU A 65 -3.01 -11.10 -6.39
N GLN A 66 -2.91 -10.35 -5.30
CA GLN A 66 -3.97 -9.42 -4.90
C GLN A 66 -4.16 -8.29 -5.91
N TYR A 67 -3.08 -7.70 -6.44
CA TYR A 67 -3.19 -6.69 -7.49
C TYR A 67 -3.89 -7.23 -8.74
N GLN A 68 -3.56 -8.47 -9.15
CA GLN A 68 -4.17 -9.11 -10.30
C GLN A 68 -5.67 -9.31 -10.10
N LEU A 69 -6.09 -9.76 -8.91
CA LEU A 69 -7.51 -9.90 -8.54
C LEU A 69 -8.24 -8.55 -8.62
N ASP A 70 -7.69 -7.50 -7.99
CA ASP A 70 -8.28 -6.17 -7.97
C ASP A 70 -8.38 -5.53 -9.37
N SER A 71 -7.47 -5.92 -10.27
CA SER A 71 -7.34 -5.39 -11.63
C SER A 71 -8.04 -6.26 -12.69
N ASN A 72 -8.80 -7.29 -12.28
CA ASN A 72 -9.42 -8.27 -13.19
C ASN A 72 -8.43 -8.93 -14.17
N MET A 73 -7.20 -9.16 -13.72
CA MET A 73 -6.17 -9.88 -14.47
C MET A 73 -6.14 -11.36 -14.04
N ALA A 74 -5.46 -12.20 -14.81
CA ALA A 74 -5.22 -13.58 -14.40
C ALA A 74 -4.41 -13.63 -13.09
N ALA A 75 -5.04 -14.10 -12.02
CA ALA A 75 -4.51 -14.19 -10.65
C ALA A 75 -3.50 -15.34 -10.50
N THR A 76 -2.36 -15.20 -11.19
CA THR A 76 -1.29 -16.20 -11.25
C THR A 76 -0.26 -16.03 -10.13
N GLY A 77 -0.21 -14.85 -9.48
CA GLY A 77 0.85 -14.47 -8.55
C GLY A 77 2.22 -14.22 -9.22
N ASN A 78 2.30 -14.35 -10.55
CA ASN A 78 3.54 -14.24 -11.29
C ASN A 78 3.79 -12.81 -11.77
N ASP A 79 5.06 -12.40 -11.71
CA ASP A 79 5.54 -11.16 -12.32
C ASP A 79 5.56 -11.30 -13.86
N GLY A 80 5.22 -10.23 -14.57
CA GLY A 80 5.17 -10.18 -16.02
C GLY A 80 5.06 -8.76 -16.55
N ALA A 81 5.35 -8.58 -17.84
CA ALA A 81 5.35 -7.26 -18.47
C ALA A 81 3.98 -6.56 -18.39
N ASP A 82 2.89 -7.29 -18.59
CA ASP A 82 1.52 -6.75 -18.53
C ASP A 82 1.15 -6.27 -17.12
N LEU A 83 1.53 -7.06 -16.10
CA LEU A 83 1.36 -6.68 -14.70
C LEU A 83 2.10 -5.39 -14.39
N ARG A 84 3.39 -5.32 -14.75
CA ARG A 84 4.24 -4.16 -14.54
C ARG A 84 3.70 -2.92 -15.25
N SER A 85 3.23 -3.06 -16.48
CA SER A 85 2.59 -1.96 -17.22
C SER A 85 1.29 -1.49 -16.56
N SER A 86 0.46 -2.44 -16.10
CA SER A 86 -0.77 -2.14 -15.37
C SER A 86 -0.49 -1.35 -14.09
N ILE A 87 0.49 -1.80 -13.28
CA ILE A 87 0.90 -1.12 -12.04
C ILE A 87 1.45 0.28 -12.32
N GLU A 88 2.31 0.43 -13.34
CA GLU A 88 2.84 1.74 -13.76
C GLU A 88 1.69 2.69 -14.11
N LYS A 89 0.73 2.23 -14.92
CA LYS A 89 -0.44 3.01 -15.32
C LYS A 89 -1.26 3.44 -14.11
N THR A 90 -1.47 2.53 -13.17
CA THR A 90 -2.16 2.82 -11.90
C THR A 90 -1.46 3.92 -11.10
N VAL A 91 -0.12 3.88 -11.01
CA VAL A 91 0.65 4.93 -10.32
C VAL A 91 0.59 6.26 -11.09
N ARG A 92 0.66 6.25 -12.42
CA ARG A 92 0.49 7.48 -13.24
C ARG A 92 -0.88 8.13 -13.02
N ILE A 93 -1.94 7.33 -12.95
CA ILE A 93 -3.30 7.83 -12.65
C ILE A 93 -3.34 8.45 -11.25
N LEU A 94 -2.77 7.77 -10.25
CA LEU A 94 -2.65 8.30 -8.88
C LEU A 94 -1.91 9.65 -8.87
N GLN A 95 -0.74 9.73 -9.50
CA GLN A 95 0.07 10.94 -9.58
C GLN A 95 -0.68 12.09 -10.25
N ASN A 96 -1.40 11.81 -11.34
CA ASN A 96 -2.21 12.80 -12.04
C ASN A 96 -3.35 13.32 -11.15
N ASN A 97 -4.05 12.43 -10.46
CA ASN A 97 -5.13 12.83 -9.56
C ASN A 97 -4.61 13.65 -8.37
N LEU A 98 -3.45 13.30 -7.81
CA LEU A 98 -2.78 14.09 -6.77
C LEU A 98 -2.42 15.49 -7.28
N LYS A 99 -1.85 15.59 -8.48
CA LYS A 99 -1.52 16.86 -9.15
C LYS A 99 -2.76 17.75 -9.29
N ILE A 100 -3.88 17.20 -9.74
CA ILE A 100 -5.15 17.93 -9.89
C ILE A 100 -5.70 18.37 -8.53
N VAL A 101 -5.84 17.46 -7.57
CA VAL A 101 -6.53 17.71 -6.30
C VAL A 101 -5.73 18.61 -5.37
N LEU A 102 -4.40 18.44 -5.34
CA LEU A 102 -3.52 19.24 -4.49
C LEU A 102 -3.00 20.51 -5.19
N LYS A 103 -3.20 20.66 -6.50
CA LYS A 103 -2.69 21.77 -7.31
C LYS A 103 -1.17 21.96 -7.17
N VAL A 104 -0.44 20.84 -7.13
CA VAL A 104 1.02 20.79 -7.04
C VAL A 104 1.60 20.21 -8.32
N ASP A 105 2.83 20.56 -8.65
CA ASP A 105 3.51 19.92 -9.77
C ASP A 105 4.17 18.61 -9.31
N ILE A 106 3.72 17.50 -9.89
CA ILE A 106 4.25 16.16 -9.66
C ILE A 106 4.50 15.53 -11.02
N GLU A 107 5.68 14.93 -11.18
CA GLU A 107 6.02 14.15 -12.36
C GLU A 107 5.18 12.86 -12.41
N LEU A 108 4.59 12.59 -13.57
CA LEU A 108 3.88 11.34 -13.83
C LEU A 108 4.90 10.24 -14.18
N SER A 109 5.79 9.89 -13.26
CA SER A 109 6.87 8.94 -13.54
C SER A 109 6.39 7.48 -13.66
N GLY A 110 5.23 7.15 -13.07
CA GLY A 110 4.79 5.77 -12.89
C GLY A 110 5.51 5.02 -11.77
N ASN A 111 6.36 5.72 -11.02
CA ASN A 111 7.08 5.20 -9.85
C ASN A 111 6.58 5.91 -8.60
N TYR A 112 6.21 5.16 -7.57
CA TYR A 112 5.62 5.70 -6.35
C TYR A 112 6.63 6.61 -5.64
N ARG A 113 7.76 6.07 -5.15
CA ARG A 113 8.89 6.82 -4.57
C ARG A 113 8.47 7.93 -3.55
N ARG A 114 9.44 8.76 -3.16
CA ARG A 114 9.27 9.78 -2.10
C ARG A 114 8.29 10.90 -2.45
N THR A 115 8.28 11.34 -3.71
CA THR A 115 7.42 12.46 -4.16
C THR A 115 5.94 12.07 -4.11
N THR A 116 5.56 10.91 -4.66
CA THR A 116 4.17 10.44 -4.59
C THR A 116 3.77 10.13 -3.15
N TYR A 117 4.64 9.47 -2.38
CA TYR A 117 4.40 9.21 -0.95
C TYR A 117 4.08 10.49 -0.16
N SER A 118 4.88 11.53 -0.35
CA SER A 118 4.67 12.83 0.32
C SER A 118 3.36 13.50 -0.11
N ALA A 119 3.04 13.44 -1.40
CA ALA A 119 1.77 13.95 -1.92
C ALA A 119 0.57 13.17 -1.36
N VAL A 120 0.66 11.84 -1.23
CA VAL A 120 -0.38 11.02 -0.60
C VAL A 120 -0.56 11.36 0.87
N LYS A 121 0.52 11.61 1.63
CA LYS A 121 0.41 12.10 3.02
C LYS A 121 -0.30 13.44 3.09
N THR A 122 0.02 14.36 2.18
CA THR A 122 -0.65 15.66 2.09
C THR A 122 -2.14 15.48 1.82
N TYR A 123 -2.50 14.65 0.83
CA TYR A 123 -3.90 14.31 0.54
C TYR A 123 -4.63 13.70 1.74
N GLN A 124 -4.02 12.72 2.41
CA GLN A 124 -4.59 12.10 3.60
C GLN A 124 -4.81 13.12 4.71
N ARG A 125 -3.86 14.04 4.94
CA ARG A 125 -3.98 15.12 5.92
C ARG A 125 -5.13 16.08 5.58
N THR A 126 -5.25 16.51 4.32
CA THR A 126 -6.33 17.44 3.90
C THR A 126 -7.72 16.80 3.99
N ARG A 127 -7.80 15.47 3.85
CA ARG A 127 -9.05 14.69 3.98
C ARG A 127 -9.28 14.07 5.35
N LYS A 128 -8.44 14.39 6.35
CA LYS A 128 -8.49 13.84 7.72
C LYS A 128 -8.48 12.30 7.77
N LEU A 129 -7.75 11.69 6.84
CA LEU A 129 -7.50 10.25 6.79
C LEU A 129 -6.23 9.91 7.60
N PRO A 130 -6.03 8.62 7.97
CA PRO A 130 -4.76 8.17 8.51
C PRO A 130 -3.60 8.53 7.58
N VAL A 131 -2.61 9.26 8.10
CA VAL A 131 -1.48 9.80 7.30
C VAL A 131 -0.37 8.76 7.19
N THR A 132 -0.63 7.70 6.43
CA THR A 132 0.28 6.58 6.24
C THR A 132 1.22 6.75 5.04
N GLY A 133 0.85 7.62 4.10
CA GLY A 133 1.50 7.74 2.79
C GLY A 133 1.26 6.54 1.88
N ILE A 134 0.28 5.69 2.19
CA ILE A 134 -0.12 4.53 1.39
C ILE A 134 -1.44 4.85 0.67
N ALA A 135 -1.45 4.66 -0.64
CA ALA A 135 -2.61 4.86 -1.49
C ALA A 135 -3.40 3.56 -1.65
N THR A 136 -4.01 3.10 -0.54
CA THR A 136 -4.92 1.94 -0.56
C THR A 136 -6.03 2.12 -1.59
N LEU A 137 -6.73 1.04 -1.94
CA LEU A 137 -7.83 1.10 -2.92
C LEU A 137 -8.88 2.16 -2.53
N THR A 138 -9.26 2.23 -1.25
CA THR A 138 -10.12 3.26 -0.68
C THR A 138 -9.60 4.68 -0.93
N VAL A 139 -8.33 4.94 -0.61
CA VAL A 139 -7.70 6.26 -0.80
C VAL A 139 -7.69 6.63 -2.29
N ARG A 140 -7.35 5.68 -3.17
CA ARG A 140 -7.34 5.89 -4.63
C ARG A 140 -8.71 6.20 -5.20
N ARG A 141 -9.75 5.48 -4.76
CA ARG A 141 -11.14 5.74 -5.17
C ARG A 141 -11.57 7.15 -4.78
N ARG A 142 -11.40 7.52 -3.51
CA ARG A 142 -11.76 8.86 -3.02
C ARG A 142 -11.00 9.97 -3.74
N LEU A 143 -9.71 9.78 -3.98
CA LEU A 143 -8.89 10.74 -4.72
C LEU A 143 -9.35 10.87 -6.18
N ASN A 144 -9.72 9.77 -6.81
CA ASN A 144 -10.24 9.78 -8.19
C ASN A 144 -11.58 10.53 -8.29
N ASP A 145 -12.45 10.37 -7.30
CA ASP A 145 -13.71 11.11 -7.24
C ASP A 145 -13.47 12.61 -7.04
N ASP A 146 -12.56 12.97 -6.12
CA ASP A 146 -12.13 14.36 -5.90
C ASP A 146 -11.55 14.99 -7.18
N ALA A 147 -10.78 14.23 -7.97
CA ALA A 147 -10.14 14.71 -9.19
C ALA A 147 -11.14 14.92 -10.35
N LYS A 148 -12.25 14.18 -10.38
CA LYS A 148 -13.29 14.31 -11.41
C LYS A 148 -14.22 15.51 -11.19
N GLY A 149 -14.05 16.28 -10.12
CA GLY A 149 -14.86 17.48 -9.85
C GLY A 149 -16.33 17.17 -9.57
N VAL A 150 -16.69 15.91 -9.31
CA VAL A 150 -18.03 15.59 -8.84
C VAL A 150 -18.14 16.15 -7.44
N VAL A 151 -19.05 17.10 -7.26
CA VAL A 151 -19.63 17.43 -5.95
C VAL A 151 -20.24 16.13 -5.43
N SER A 152 -19.43 15.36 -4.71
CA SER A 152 -19.94 14.25 -3.92
C SER A 152 -20.70 14.92 -2.76
N PRO A 153 -21.99 14.62 -2.53
CA PRO A 153 -22.52 14.84 -1.20
C PRO A 153 -21.54 14.13 -0.27
N THR A 154 -21.09 14.81 0.79
CA THR A 154 -20.19 14.22 1.79
C THR A 154 -20.59 12.76 2.01
N PRO A 155 -19.79 11.76 1.58
CA PRO A 155 -20.07 10.41 2.00
C PRO A 155 -19.78 10.46 3.48
N THR A 156 -20.84 10.44 4.29
CA THR A 156 -20.73 10.21 5.72
C THR A 156 -19.81 9.01 5.89
N PRO A 157 -18.65 9.15 6.56
CA PRO A 157 -17.63 8.10 6.64
C PRO A 157 -18.04 7.04 7.67
N THR A 158 -19.25 6.51 7.53
CA THR A 158 -19.81 5.54 8.46
C THR A 158 -19.50 4.12 7.99
N SER A 159 -19.55 3.82 6.68
CA SER A 159 -19.29 2.46 6.18
C SER A 159 -17.82 2.06 6.32
N GLU A 160 -16.88 2.86 5.81
CA GLU A 160 -15.44 2.54 5.88
C GLU A 160 -14.91 2.55 7.32
N LEU A 161 -15.41 3.45 8.17
CA LEU A 161 -15.04 3.46 9.59
C LEU A 161 -15.62 2.23 10.30
N ASN A 162 -16.81 1.76 9.92
CA ASN A 162 -17.40 0.55 10.45
C ASN A 162 -16.68 -0.71 9.94
N GLU A 163 -16.25 -0.74 8.68
CA GLU A 163 -15.41 -1.79 8.11
C GLU A 163 -14.04 -1.83 8.80
N LEU A 164 -13.42 -0.68 9.03
CA LEU A 164 -12.14 -0.59 9.74
C LEU A 164 -12.27 -0.99 11.22
N ARG A 165 -13.39 -0.62 11.88
CA ARG A 165 -13.71 -1.07 13.24
C ARG A 165 -13.95 -2.57 13.30
N LYS A 166 -14.66 -3.13 12.33
CA LYS A 166 -14.91 -4.56 12.19
C LYS A 166 -13.61 -5.31 11.92
N LEU A 167 -12.77 -4.84 11.01
CA LEU A 167 -11.46 -5.41 10.75
C LEU A 167 -10.59 -5.40 12.01
N LYS A 168 -10.60 -4.29 12.77
CA LYS A 168 -9.87 -4.20 14.03
C LYS A 168 -10.40 -5.19 15.08
N SER A 169 -11.72 -5.35 15.21
CA SER A 169 -12.29 -6.36 16.13
C SER A 169 -11.92 -7.77 15.70
N ASP A 170 -12.01 -8.06 14.41
CA ASP A 170 -11.72 -9.37 13.83
C ASP A 170 -10.25 -9.76 14.04
N LEU A 171 -9.32 -8.81 13.85
CA LEU A 171 -7.90 -9.01 14.12
C LEU A 171 -7.60 -9.22 15.61
N ILE A 172 -8.33 -8.55 16.52
CA ILE A 172 -8.20 -8.77 17.96
C ILE A 172 -8.65 -10.19 18.31
N THR A 173 -9.80 -10.62 17.80
CA THR A 173 -10.32 -11.98 18.00
C THR A 173 -9.35 -13.03 17.49
N LEU A 174 -8.83 -12.88 16.27
CA LEU A 174 -7.85 -13.82 15.70
C LEU A 174 -6.57 -13.91 16.54
N LYS A 175 -6.07 -12.78 17.06
CA LYS A 175 -4.91 -12.78 17.96
C LYS A 175 -5.19 -13.50 19.28
N GLN A 176 -6.39 -13.33 19.85
CA GLN A 176 -6.79 -14.04 21.06
C GLN A 176 -6.92 -15.55 20.82
N SER A 177 -7.50 -15.97 19.69
CA SER A 177 -7.57 -17.38 19.31
C SER A 177 -6.19 -18.00 19.10
N LEU A 178 -5.23 -17.25 18.52
CA LEU A 178 -3.85 -17.70 18.39
C LEU A 178 -3.16 -17.86 19.76
N GLN A 179 -3.34 -16.88 20.66
CA GLN A 179 -2.82 -16.93 22.03
C GLN A 179 -3.42 -18.08 22.86
N ALA A 180 -4.72 -18.36 22.65
CA ALA A 180 -5.41 -19.48 23.26
C ALA A 180 -5.08 -20.84 22.62
N ARG A 181 -4.18 -20.88 21.61
CA ARG A 181 -3.83 -22.07 20.81
C ARG A 181 -5.04 -22.75 20.14
N GLN A 182 -6.11 -21.99 19.89
CA GLN A 182 -7.29 -22.47 19.18
C GLN A 182 -7.08 -22.48 17.66
N ILE A 183 -6.17 -21.65 17.17
CA ILE A 183 -5.71 -21.62 15.78
C ILE A 183 -4.18 -21.65 15.76
N ASN A 184 -3.59 -22.18 14.69
CA ASN A 184 -2.14 -22.19 14.49
C ASN A 184 -1.69 -20.98 13.65
N ASP A 185 -0.37 -20.79 13.51
CA ASP A 185 0.20 -19.64 12.79
C ASP A 185 -0.21 -19.57 11.32
N GLN A 186 -0.36 -20.73 10.65
CA GLN A 186 -0.79 -20.77 9.25
C GLN A 186 -2.26 -20.39 9.08
N GLU A 187 -3.12 -20.88 9.98
CA GLU A 187 -4.55 -20.55 10.01
C GLU A 187 -4.76 -19.06 10.32
N PHE A 188 -3.97 -18.51 11.24
CA PHE A 188 -3.98 -17.09 11.56
C PHE A 188 -3.62 -16.25 10.33
N ILE A 189 -2.53 -16.59 9.63
CA ILE A 189 -2.10 -15.87 8.42
C ILE A 189 -3.21 -15.92 7.36
N ARG A 190 -3.78 -17.10 7.11
CA ARG A 190 -4.87 -17.29 6.13
C ARG A 190 -6.11 -16.45 6.46
N GLU A 191 -6.56 -16.47 7.71
CA GLU A 191 -7.75 -15.74 8.17
C GLU A 191 -7.53 -14.22 8.17
N VAL A 192 -6.32 -13.76 8.50
CA VAL A 192 -5.96 -12.34 8.40
C VAL A 192 -6.05 -11.90 6.94
N PHE A 193 -5.48 -12.66 6.01
CA PHE A 193 -5.54 -12.33 4.58
C PHE A 193 -6.97 -12.38 4.01
N ALA A 194 -7.81 -13.31 4.45
CA ALA A 194 -9.19 -13.42 4.01
C ALA A 194 -10.09 -12.22 4.43
N ARG A 195 -9.68 -11.43 5.43
CA ARG A 195 -10.46 -10.31 5.97
C ARG A 195 -9.92 -8.94 5.57
N LEU A 196 -8.75 -8.89 4.92
CA LEU A 196 -8.26 -7.65 4.32
C LEU A 196 -9.09 -7.37 3.04
N PRO A 197 -9.64 -6.16 2.88
CA PRO A 197 -10.39 -5.78 1.69
C PRO A 197 -9.49 -5.57 0.46
#